data_AF-A0A820RKJ7-F1
#
_entry.id   AF-A0A820RKJ7-F1
#
_cell.length_a   1.000
_cell.length_b   1.000
_cell.length_c   1.000
_cell.angle_alpha   90.00
_cell.angle_beta   90.00
_cell.angle_gamma   90.00
#
_symmetry.space_group_name_H-M   'P 1'
#
loop_
_entity.id
_entity.type
_entity.pdbx_description
1 polymer ?
#
loop_
_entity_poly.entity_id
_entity_poly.type
_entity_poly.pdbx_seq_one_letter_code
_entity_poly.pdbx_strand_id
1 'polypeptide(L)'
;SITTPLRIRHKVEKEDEERLANEKSILNGALLQPEHKAKLNEFCGKANQKWELIYKATRDGFSASAFHTHCNNKGPTMTIIRSNNNCIFGGYTVVPWTSNSQCKADRTAFLFTLINPHNIPPTKYIIRSDRAAYAVYHNNSYGAMFGGG
;
A
#
# COMPACT_ATOMS: atom_id res chain seq x y z
N SER A 1 45.26 33.04 -5.43
CA SER A 1 44.48 31.96 -4.80
C SER A 1 44.04 30.98 -5.87
N ILE A 2 44.40 29.71 -5.73
CA ILE A 2 44.02 28.66 -6.68
C ILE A 2 42.78 27.98 -6.11
N THR A 3 41.65 28.08 -6.81
CA THR A 3 40.40 27.42 -6.42
C THR A 3 40.18 26.24 -7.35
N THR A 4 40.23 25.02 -6.81
CA THR A 4 39.88 23.78 -7.52
C THR A 4 38.36 23.57 -7.43
N PRO A 5 37.63 23.36 -8.54
CA PRO A 5 36.22 23.02 -8.45
C PRO A 5 36.05 21.55 -8.06
N LEU A 6 35.20 21.29 -7.07
CA LEU A 6 34.74 19.96 -6.70
C LEU A 6 33.54 19.55 -7.57
N ARG A 7 33.62 18.37 -8.19
CA ARG A 7 32.56 17.75 -8.98
C ARG A 7 31.78 16.77 -8.11
N ILE A 8 30.48 17.01 -7.92
CA ILE A 8 29.61 15.99 -7.31
C ILE A 8 29.40 14.88 -8.35
N ARG A 9 29.88 13.67 -8.05
CA ARG A 9 29.53 12.43 -8.76
C ARG A 9 28.93 11.44 -7.77
N HIS A 10 27.66 11.57 -7.37
CA HIS A 10 27.02 10.54 -6.53
C HIS A 10 25.50 10.43 -6.72
N LYS A 11 24.94 10.91 -7.85
CA LYS A 11 23.49 10.79 -8.09
C LYS A 11 23.11 9.65 -9.03
N VAL A 12 23.89 9.46 -10.10
CA VAL A 12 23.59 8.47 -11.15
C VAL A 12 23.73 7.03 -10.65
N GLU A 13 24.82 6.71 -9.94
CA GLU A 13 25.08 5.33 -9.48
C GLU A 13 24.03 4.84 -8.46
N LYS A 14 23.52 5.71 -7.59
CA LYS A 14 22.45 5.35 -6.64
C LYS A 14 21.12 5.07 -7.33
N GLU A 15 20.77 5.87 -8.33
CA GLU A 15 19.53 5.71 -9.10
C GLU A 15 19.55 4.40 -9.90
N ASP A 16 20.71 4.03 -10.47
CA ASP A 16 20.88 2.76 -11.20
C ASP A 16 20.86 1.54 -10.27
N GLU A 17 21.46 1.63 -9.09
CA GLU A 17 21.41 0.57 -8.07
C GLU A 17 19.99 0.32 -7.55
N GLU A 18 19.23 1.39 -7.28
CA GLU A 18 17.84 1.32 -6.83
C GLU A 18 16.93 0.74 -7.92
N ARG A 19 17.16 1.11 -9.18
CA ARG A 19 16.47 0.54 -10.33
C ARG A 19 16.76 -0.95 -10.49
N LEU A 20 18.02 -1.36 -10.37
CA LEU A 20 18.42 -2.77 -10.46
C LEU A 20 17.87 -3.59 -9.28
N ALA A 21 17.84 -3.04 -8.07
CA ALA A 21 17.21 -3.66 -6.91
C ALA A 21 15.69 -3.81 -7.11
N ASN A 22 15.03 -2.81 -7.71
CA ASN A 22 13.63 -2.86 -8.06
C ASN A 22 13.36 -3.96 -9.11
N GLU A 23 14.15 -4.02 -10.19
CA GLU A 23 14.03 -5.06 -11.21
C GLU A 23 14.23 -6.46 -10.62
N LYS A 24 15.23 -6.68 -9.76
CA LYS A 24 15.43 -7.95 -9.05
C LYS A 24 14.29 -8.30 -8.08
N SER A 25 13.76 -7.31 -7.35
CA SER A 25 12.61 -7.48 -6.46
C SER A 25 11.35 -7.90 -7.24
N ILE A 26 11.13 -7.29 -8.41
CA ILE A 26 10.05 -7.64 -9.34
C ILE A 26 10.21 -9.08 -9.84
N LEU A 27 11.41 -9.47 -10.28
CA LEU A 27 11.71 -10.84 -10.74
C LEU A 27 11.51 -11.89 -9.63
N ASN A 28 11.81 -11.53 -8.38
CA ASN A 28 11.60 -12.39 -7.22
C ASN A 28 10.14 -12.39 -6.71
N GLY A 29 9.23 -11.67 -7.39
CA GLY A 29 7.81 -11.62 -7.02
C GLY A 29 7.53 -10.91 -5.70
N ALA A 30 8.51 -10.15 -5.19
CA ALA A 30 8.37 -9.32 -4.01
C ALA A 30 7.62 -8.04 -4.37
N LEU A 31 6.48 -7.82 -3.70
CA LEU A 31 5.63 -6.66 -3.95
C LEU A 31 6.24 -5.37 -3.38
N LEU A 32 6.96 -5.47 -2.26
CA LEU A 32 7.45 -4.34 -1.47
C LEU A 32 8.92 -4.49 -1.12
N GLN A 33 9.69 -3.42 -1.36
CA GLN A 33 11.04 -3.22 -0.87
C GLN A 33 11.05 -2.80 0.62
N PRO A 34 12.18 -2.88 1.35
CA PRO A 34 12.26 -2.51 2.77
C PRO A 34 11.79 -1.09 3.09
N GLU A 35 12.12 -0.12 2.25
CA GLU A 35 11.74 1.29 2.39
C GLU A 35 10.23 1.49 2.23
N HIS A 36 9.57 0.73 1.34
CA HIS A 36 8.11 0.71 1.25
C HIS A 36 7.49 0.23 2.56
N LYS A 37 8.02 -0.85 3.15
CA LYS A 37 7.52 -1.38 4.43
C LYS A 37 7.72 -0.38 5.57
N ALA A 38 8.87 0.28 5.63
CA ALA A 38 9.17 1.31 6.62
C ALA A 38 8.20 2.50 6.50
N LYS A 39 7.91 2.95 5.27
CA LYS A 39 6.97 4.04 5.03
C LYS A 39 5.52 3.68 5.38
N LEU A 40 5.09 2.45 5.10
CA LEU A 40 3.78 1.95 5.53
C LEU A 40 3.65 1.90 7.06
N ASN A 41 4.71 1.49 7.76
CA ASN A 41 4.78 1.52 9.22
C ASN A 41 4.72 2.95 9.79
N GLU A 42 5.41 3.90 9.16
CA GLU A 42 5.33 5.34 9.47
C GLU A 42 3.89 5.86 9.30
N PHE A 43 3.19 5.50 8.21
CA PHE A 43 1.79 5.87 8.01
C PHE A 43 0.86 5.33 9.09
N CYS A 44 1.15 4.17 9.66
CA CYS A 44 0.43 3.59 10.80
C CYS A 44 0.88 4.14 12.17
N GLY A 45 1.91 4.99 12.22
CA GLY A 45 2.47 5.52 13.47
C GLY A 45 3.21 4.47 14.32
N LYS A 46 3.66 3.35 13.72
CA LYS A 46 4.32 2.23 14.41
C LYS A 46 5.53 1.72 13.62
N ALA A 47 6.71 2.26 13.90
CA ALA A 47 7.94 1.98 13.15
C ALA A 47 8.29 0.48 13.04
N ASN A 48 8.07 -0.29 14.11
CA ASN A 48 8.48 -1.71 14.21
C ASN A 48 7.32 -2.71 14.06
N GLN A 49 6.22 -2.30 13.43
CA GLN A 49 5.08 -3.19 13.15
C GLN A 49 5.50 -4.30 12.16
N LYS A 50 5.10 -5.53 12.44
CA LYS A 50 5.21 -6.67 11.51
C LYS A 50 3.85 -6.96 10.90
N TRP A 51 3.85 -7.23 9.59
CA TRP A 51 2.65 -7.59 8.83
C TRP A 51 2.73 -9.04 8.40
N GLU A 52 1.63 -9.75 8.53
CA GLU A 52 1.46 -11.11 8.02
C GLU A 52 0.71 -11.07 6.69
N LEU A 53 1.21 -11.81 5.69
CA LEU A 53 0.55 -11.94 4.39
C LEU A 53 -0.58 -12.97 4.48
N ILE A 54 -1.81 -12.50 4.66
CA ILE A 54 -3.00 -13.36 4.75
C ILE A 54 -3.63 -13.69 3.38
N TYR A 55 -3.42 -12.84 2.37
CA TYR A 55 -3.97 -13.00 1.02
C TYR A 55 -3.02 -12.43 -0.04
N LYS A 56 -2.82 -13.16 -1.14
CA LYS A 56 -2.11 -12.70 -2.34
C LYS A 56 -2.85 -13.19 -3.58
N ALA A 57 -3.40 -12.27 -4.38
CA ALA A 57 -4.23 -12.62 -5.54
C ALA A 57 -3.55 -13.58 -6.54
N THR A 58 -2.23 -13.46 -6.76
CA THR A 58 -1.47 -14.39 -7.63
C THR A 58 -1.28 -15.79 -7.05
N ARG A 59 -1.50 -15.97 -5.74
CA ARG A 59 -1.42 -17.25 -5.02
C ARG A 59 -2.82 -17.84 -4.79
N ASP A 60 -3.76 -17.00 -4.36
CA ASP A 60 -5.07 -17.41 -3.83
C ASP A 60 -6.23 -17.16 -4.82
N GLY A 61 -5.95 -16.50 -5.94
CA GLY A 61 -6.94 -16.11 -6.94
C GLY A 61 -7.42 -14.66 -6.80
N PHE A 62 -7.84 -14.10 -7.94
CA PHE A 62 -8.26 -12.70 -8.06
C PHE A 62 -9.76 -12.46 -7.76
N SER A 63 -10.51 -13.48 -7.37
CA SER A 63 -11.95 -13.34 -7.12
C SER A 63 -12.24 -12.67 -5.77
N ALA A 64 -13.39 -11.98 -5.68
CA ALA A 64 -13.88 -11.42 -4.42
C ALA A 64 -14.07 -12.52 -3.35
N SER A 65 -14.55 -13.70 -3.76
CA SER A 65 -14.69 -14.86 -2.88
C SER A 65 -13.34 -15.30 -2.29
N ALA A 66 -12.26 -15.33 -3.08
CA ALA A 66 -10.93 -15.64 -2.58
C ALA A 66 -10.45 -14.61 -1.55
N PHE A 67 -10.67 -13.32 -1.81
CA PHE A 67 -10.37 -12.26 -0.84
C PHE A 67 -11.13 -12.49 0.48
N HIS A 68 -12.45 -12.66 0.42
CA HIS A 68 -13.29 -12.82 1.61
C HIS A 68 -13.00 -14.11 2.38
N THR A 69 -12.62 -15.19 1.70
CA THR A 69 -12.19 -16.45 2.34
C THR A 69 -10.97 -16.24 3.25
N HIS A 70 -10.05 -15.37 2.86
CA HIS A 70 -8.80 -15.13 3.59
C HIS A 70 -8.85 -13.92 4.54
N CYS A 71 -9.60 -12.88 4.18
CA CYS A 71 -9.54 -11.58 4.84
C CYS A 71 -10.73 -11.31 5.78
N ASN A 72 -11.84 -12.04 5.68
CA ASN A 72 -12.97 -11.82 6.58
C ASN A 72 -12.58 -12.09 8.04
N ASN A 73 -13.12 -11.25 8.93
CA ASN A 73 -12.85 -11.29 10.38
C ASN A 73 -11.36 -11.10 10.75
N LYS A 74 -10.52 -10.64 9.81
CA LYS A 74 -9.13 -10.24 10.06
C LYS A 74 -9.06 -8.72 10.12
N GLY A 75 -8.31 -8.16 11.06
CA GLY A 75 -8.13 -6.72 11.19
C GLY A 75 -7.17 -6.36 12.33
N PRO A 76 -6.44 -5.22 12.24
CA PRO A 76 -6.37 -4.28 11.11
C PRO A 76 -5.77 -4.91 9.83
N THR A 77 -6.14 -4.39 8.66
CA THR A 77 -5.61 -4.88 7.37
C THR A 77 -5.06 -3.75 6.52
N MET A 78 -4.06 -4.09 5.71
CA MET A 78 -3.46 -3.21 4.72
C MET A 78 -3.53 -3.89 3.35
N THR A 79 -4.30 -3.31 2.45
CA THR A 79 -4.40 -3.78 1.06
C THR A 79 -3.37 -3.05 0.24
N ILE A 80 -2.54 -3.80 -0.49
CA ILE A 80 -1.49 -3.26 -1.36
C ILE A 80 -1.75 -3.76 -2.78
N ILE A 81 -1.80 -2.85 -3.72
CA ILE A 81 -2.04 -3.09 -5.13
C ILE A 81 -0.80 -2.64 -5.89
N ARG A 82 -0.30 -3.52 -6.77
CA ARG A 82 0.64 -3.14 -7.83
C ARG A 82 -0.07 -3.26 -9.17
N SER A 83 -0.18 -2.14 -9.86
CA SER A 83 -0.76 -2.09 -11.21
C SER A 83 0.26 -2.48 -12.28
N ASN A 84 -0.22 -2.68 -13.51
CA ASN A 84 0.60 -3.07 -14.66
C ASN A 84 1.67 -2.03 -15.04
N ASN A 85 1.49 -0.76 -14.65
CA ASN A 85 2.47 0.31 -14.83
C ASN A 85 3.39 0.50 -13.60
N ASN A 86 3.55 -0.53 -12.78
CA ASN A 86 4.40 -0.55 -11.58
C ASN A 86 4.06 0.49 -10.51
N CYS A 87 2.87 1.12 -10.55
CA CYS A 87 2.41 1.95 -9.44
C CYS A 87 2.04 1.06 -8.25
N ILE A 88 2.39 1.52 -7.05
CA ILE A 88 2.08 0.84 -5.79
C ILE A 88 1.24 1.77 -4.94
N PHE A 89 0.04 1.33 -4.61
CA PHE A 89 -0.94 2.09 -3.84
C PHE A 89 -1.86 1.14 -3.08
N GLY A 90 -2.75 1.68 -2.26
CA GLY A 90 -3.65 0.85 -1.49
C GLY A 90 -4.41 1.59 -0.41
N GLY A 91 -4.89 0.82 0.56
CA GLY A 91 -5.69 1.33 1.67
C GLY A 91 -5.45 0.55 2.95
N TYR A 92 -5.73 1.21 4.07
CA TYR A 92 -5.66 0.65 5.41
C TYR A 92 -6.99 0.87 6.13
N THR A 93 -7.41 -0.13 6.90
CA THR A 93 -8.57 -0.07 7.78
C THR A 93 -8.31 -0.88 9.06
N VAL A 94 -8.78 -0.38 10.19
CA VAL A 94 -8.82 -1.17 11.44
C VAL A 94 -10.02 -2.10 11.51
N VAL A 95 -11.04 -1.85 10.69
CA VAL A 95 -12.30 -2.60 10.72
C VAL A 95 -12.10 -3.96 10.04
N PRO A 96 -12.41 -5.09 10.72
CA PRO A 96 -12.34 -6.40 10.09
C PRO A 96 -13.35 -6.56 8.96
N TRP A 97 -12.91 -7.08 7.81
CA TRP A 97 -13.78 -7.30 6.65
C TRP A 97 -14.91 -8.29 6.97
N THR A 98 -16.05 -8.06 6.36
CA THR A 98 -17.21 -8.96 6.39
C THR A 98 -17.81 -9.06 4.99
N SER A 99 -18.96 -9.72 4.86
CA SER A 99 -19.64 -9.95 3.58
C SER A 99 -21.14 -9.62 3.66
N ASN A 100 -21.49 -8.58 4.43
CA ASN A 100 -22.88 -8.21 4.76
C ASN A 100 -23.41 -7.03 3.95
N SER A 101 -22.67 -6.55 2.95
CA SER A 101 -23.07 -5.44 2.07
C SER A 101 -23.39 -4.14 2.83
N GLN A 102 -22.60 -3.84 3.87
CA GLN A 102 -22.74 -2.62 4.66
C GLN A 102 -21.49 -1.75 4.57
N CYS A 103 -21.72 -0.43 4.59
CA CYS A 103 -20.67 0.55 4.89
C CYS A 103 -20.28 0.42 6.36
N LYS A 104 -18.98 0.45 6.65
CA LYS A 104 -18.47 0.47 8.01
C LYS A 104 -17.68 1.75 8.27
N ALA A 105 -17.84 2.22 9.49
CA ALA A 105 -17.19 3.42 9.94
C ALA A 105 -15.74 3.15 10.35
N ASP A 106 -14.81 3.95 9.85
CA ASP A 106 -13.42 3.96 10.32
C ASP A 106 -12.85 5.38 10.19
N ARG A 107 -12.57 6.04 11.32
CA ARG A 107 -11.96 7.38 11.35
C ARG A 107 -10.44 7.35 11.15
N THR A 108 -9.85 6.17 11.22
CA THR A 108 -8.41 5.94 11.07
C THR A 108 -8.05 5.39 9.69
N ALA A 109 -9.05 5.04 8.89
CA ALA A 109 -8.85 4.58 7.53
C ALA A 109 -8.14 5.64 6.68
N PHE A 110 -7.29 5.15 5.78
CA PHE A 110 -6.59 6.00 4.84
C PHE A 110 -6.28 5.25 3.55
N LEU A 111 -6.19 6.00 2.46
CA LEU A 111 -5.57 5.55 1.22
C LEU A 111 -4.11 5.99 1.20
N PHE A 112 -3.30 5.33 0.38
CA PHE A 112 -1.92 5.74 0.17
C PHE A 112 -1.44 5.46 -1.24
N THR A 113 -0.41 6.19 -1.66
CA THR A 113 0.45 5.84 -2.78
C THR A 113 1.90 5.74 -2.29
N LEU A 114 2.65 4.78 -2.80
CA LEU A 114 4.09 4.63 -2.60
C LEU A 114 4.86 4.91 -3.90
N ILE A 115 4.34 4.42 -5.03
CA ILE A 115 4.86 4.68 -6.38
C ILE A 115 3.69 5.12 -7.26
N ASN A 116 3.88 6.21 -8.01
CA ASN A 116 2.88 6.79 -8.91
C ASN A 116 3.59 7.43 -10.13
N PRO A 117 2.88 7.65 -11.26
CA PRO A 117 3.51 8.12 -12.49
C PRO A 117 3.90 9.60 -12.46
N HIS A 118 3.57 10.32 -11.38
CA HIS A 118 3.80 11.75 -11.22
C HIS A 118 4.96 12.05 -10.27
N ASN A 119 5.72 11.03 -9.85
CA ASN A 119 6.82 11.16 -8.89
C ASN A 119 6.41 11.85 -7.59
N ILE A 120 5.13 11.74 -7.20
CA ILE A 120 4.67 12.24 -5.91
C ILE A 120 5.34 11.36 -4.84
N PRO A 121 5.96 11.94 -3.80
CA PRO A 121 6.51 11.15 -2.71
C PRO A 121 5.44 10.24 -2.08
N PRO A 122 5.83 9.16 -1.38
CA PRO A 122 4.87 8.34 -0.67
C PRO A 122 3.93 9.19 0.18
N THR A 123 2.64 9.13 -0.12
CA THR A 123 1.63 10.04 0.44
C THR A 123 0.48 9.25 1.06
N LYS A 124 0.05 9.70 2.24
CA LYS A 124 -1.10 9.19 2.98
C LYS A 124 -2.28 10.14 2.82
N TYR A 125 -3.43 9.61 2.42
CA TYR A 125 -4.69 10.34 2.28
C TYR A 125 -5.66 9.88 3.36
N ILE A 126 -5.79 10.70 4.41
CA ILE A 126 -6.71 10.42 5.51
C ILE A 126 -8.15 10.57 5.08
N ILE A 127 -9.03 9.74 5.65
CA ILE A 127 -10.46 9.90 5.46
C ILE A 127 -10.95 11.25 6.00
N ARG A 128 -11.92 11.84 5.30
CA ARG A 128 -12.58 13.05 5.79
C ARG A 128 -13.48 12.73 6.98
N SER A 129 -13.49 13.60 7.98
CA SER A 129 -14.24 13.38 9.22
C SER A 129 -15.75 13.23 9.02
N ASP A 130 -16.31 13.92 8.02
CA ASP A 130 -17.72 13.86 7.60
C ASP A 130 -18.07 12.61 6.78
N ARG A 131 -17.06 11.85 6.32
CA ARG A 131 -17.23 10.64 5.51
C ARG A 131 -16.80 9.36 6.22
N ALA A 132 -16.38 9.46 7.47
CA ALA A 132 -15.87 8.32 8.23
C ALA A 132 -16.87 7.15 8.34
N ALA A 133 -18.19 7.39 8.28
CA ALA A 133 -19.22 6.34 8.30
C ALA A 133 -19.22 5.45 7.04
N TYR A 134 -18.59 5.91 5.96
CA TYR A 134 -18.51 5.26 4.66
C TYR A 134 -17.06 4.88 4.32
N ALA A 135 -16.26 4.55 5.34
CA ALA A 135 -14.83 4.33 5.17
C ALA A 135 -14.51 3.10 4.33
N VAL A 136 -15.25 2.02 4.54
CA VAL A 136 -15.10 0.76 3.80
C VAL A 136 -16.47 0.14 3.53
N TYR A 137 -16.59 -0.60 2.43
CA TYR A 137 -17.84 -1.26 2.03
C TYR A 137 -17.64 -2.77 1.96
N HIS A 138 -18.45 -3.53 2.71
CA HIS A 138 -18.24 -4.96 2.97
C HIS A 138 -19.17 -5.85 2.13
N ASN A 139 -19.26 -5.57 0.83
CA ASN A 139 -20.07 -6.37 -0.09
C ASN A 139 -19.26 -7.55 -0.63
N ASN A 140 -19.88 -8.73 -0.59
CA ASN A 140 -19.25 -10.02 -0.92
C ASN A 140 -18.82 -10.18 -2.39
N SER A 141 -19.31 -9.31 -3.27
CA SER A 141 -19.02 -9.31 -4.70
C SER A 141 -17.81 -8.43 -5.05
N TYR A 142 -17.25 -7.72 -4.07
CA TYR A 142 -16.05 -6.90 -4.24
C TYR A 142 -14.93 -7.40 -3.32
N GLY A 143 -13.67 -7.07 -3.65
CA GLY A 143 -12.56 -7.27 -2.72
C GLY A 143 -12.54 -6.17 -1.65
N ALA A 144 -11.35 -5.68 -1.32
CA ALA A 144 -11.23 -4.50 -0.46
C ALA A 144 -11.79 -3.25 -1.17
N MET A 145 -12.79 -2.61 -0.57
CA MET A 145 -13.36 -1.35 -1.06
C MET A 145 -13.25 -0.27 0.02
N PHE A 146 -12.65 0.86 -0.35
CA PHE A 146 -12.40 2.01 0.51
C PHE A 146 -13.11 3.25 -0.02
N GLY A 147 -13.75 4.00 0.87
CA GLY A 147 -14.54 5.17 0.54
C GLY A 147 -15.92 4.82 -0.05
N GLY A 148 -16.93 5.55 0.41
CA GLY A 148 -18.29 5.54 -0.14
C GLY A 148 -18.77 6.97 -0.34
N GLY A 149 -19.64 7.15 -1.34
CA GLY A 149 -20.19 8.44 -1.76
C GLY A 149 -21.21 9.01 -0.79
#